data_AF-A0AA39TQT3-F1
#
_entry.id   AF-A0AA39TQT3-F1
#
_cell.length_a   1.000
_cell.length_b   1.000
_cell.length_c   1.000
_cell.angle_alpha   90.00
_cell.angle_beta   90.00
_cell.angle_gamma   90.00
#
_symmetry.space_group_name_H-M   'P 1'
#
loop_
_entity.id
_entity.type
_entity.pdbx_description
1 polymer ?
#
loop_
_entity_poly.entity_id
_entity_poly.type
_entity_poly.pdbx_seq_one_letter_code
_entity_poly.pdbx_strand_id
1 'polypeptide(L)'
;QHTVFEAELTGAILAIDIIKSIPRLTRATILLDSQAAILALKGERTKSGHYLVEEFHKQVIKLQKRRSSLQITVQWVPGHVGIEGNEAADDEAKKAVQ
;
A
#
# COMPACT_ATOMS: atom_id res chain seq x y z
N GLN A 1 19.08 -0.50 -7.39
CA GLN A 1 18.57 -1.53 -6.48
C GLN A 1 17.33 -0.98 -5.82
N HIS A 2 16.15 -1.36 -6.31
CA HIS A 2 14.90 -1.09 -5.60
C HIS A 2 14.81 -2.08 -4.44
N THR A 3 14.73 -1.56 -3.22
CA THR A 3 14.68 -2.40 -2.02
C THR A 3 13.28 -2.98 -1.85
N VAL A 4 13.14 -4.14 -1.18
CA VAL A 4 11.82 -4.72 -0.80
C VAL A 4 10.91 -3.64 -0.19
N PHE A 5 11.48 -2.73 0.60
CA PHE A 5 10.78 -1.59 1.18
C PHE A 5 10.17 -0.62 0.15
N GLU A 6 10.86 -0.31 -0.96
CA GLU A 6 10.29 0.55 -2.00
C GLU A 6 9.17 -0.17 -2.76
N ALA A 7 9.34 -1.47 -3.03
CA ALA A 7 8.31 -2.29 -3.69
C ALA A 7 7.01 -2.33 -2.88
N GLU A 8 7.10 -2.49 -1.57
CA GLU A 8 5.96 -2.44 -0.64
C GLU A 8 5.21 -1.11 -0.70
N LEU A 9 5.95 0.00 -0.68
CA LEU A 9 5.35 1.34 -0.78
C LEU A 9 4.71 1.57 -2.16
N THR A 10 5.34 1.06 -3.23
CA THR A 10 4.75 1.08 -4.58
C THR A 10 3.47 0.25 -4.64
N GLY A 11 3.46 -0.94 -4.04
CA GLY A 11 2.25 -1.79 -3.94
C GLY A 11 1.11 -1.07 -3.21
N ALA A 12 1.41 -0.36 -2.12
CA ALA A 12 0.44 0.45 -1.41
C ALA A 12 -0.14 1.58 -2.28
N ILE A 13 0.69 2.25 -3.09
CA ILE A 13 0.23 3.28 -4.04
C ILE A 13 -0.68 2.67 -5.11
N LEU A 14 -0.30 1.53 -5.67
CA LEU A 14 -1.11 0.81 -6.65
C LEU A 14 -2.48 0.41 -6.07
N ALA A 15 -2.52 -0.01 -4.81
CA ALA A 15 -3.78 -0.29 -4.13
C ALA A 15 -4.70 0.94 -4.07
N ILE A 16 -4.14 2.15 -3.89
CA ILE A 16 -4.91 3.40 -3.93
C ILE A 16 -5.47 3.65 -5.34
N ASP A 17 -4.71 3.37 -6.39
CA ASP A 17 -5.20 3.48 -7.78
C ASP A 17 -6.33 2.50 -8.09
N ILE A 18 -6.24 1.26 -7.60
CA ILE A 18 -7.32 0.27 -7.69
C ILE A 18 -8.57 0.80 -6.95
N ILE A 19 -8.43 1.29 -5.72
CA ILE A 19 -9.54 1.85 -4.93
C ILE A 19 -10.21 3.02 -5.67
N LYS A 20 -9.44 3.90 -6.34
CA LYS A 20 -9.98 5.00 -7.17
C LYS A 20 -10.83 4.46 -8.32
N SER A 21 -10.43 3.35 -8.93
CA SER A 21 -11.10 2.76 -10.08
C SER A 21 -12.43 2.08 -9.76
N ILE A 22 -12.73 1.81 -8.47
CA ILE A 22 -13.95 1.13 -8.03
C ILE A 22 -15.00 2.16 -7.56
N PRO A 23 -16.07 2.41 -8.34
CA PRO A 23 -17.14 3.34 -7.96
C PRO A 23 -17.91 2.81 -6.75
N ARG A 24 -18.46 3.71 -5.92
CA ARG A 24 -19.32 3.39 -4.75
C ARG A 24 -18.70 2.55 -3.62
N LEU A 25 -17.45 2.09 -3.75
CA LEU A 25 -16.67 1.56 -2.63
C LEU A 25 -16.70 2.52 -1.42
N THR A 26 -17.03 2.00 -0.23
CA THR A 26 -17.11 2.77 1.03
C THR A 26 -16.06 2.34 2.04
N ARG A 27 -15.44 1.16 1.87
CA ARG A 27 -14.41 0.64 2.76
C ARG A 27 -13.37 -0.13 1.95
N ALA A 28 -12.10 0.08 2.25
CA ALA A 28 -10.99 -0.66 1.70
C ALA A 28 -9.95 -0.92 2.78
N THR A 29 -9.36 -2.12 2.76
CA THR A 29 -8.23 -2.48 3.62
C THR A 29 -7.05 -2.86 2.73
N ILE A 30 -5.94 -2.16 2.89
CA ILE A 30 -4.66 -2.46 2.26
C ILE A 30 -3.88 -3.32 3.24
N LEU A 31 -3.52 -4.53 2.83
CA LEU A 31 -2.70 -5.45 3.60
C LEU A 31 -1.27 -5.30 3.14
N LEU A 32 -0.36 -5.10 4.09
CA LEU A 32 1.09 -5.07 3.87
C LEU A 32 1.74 -6.05 4.83
N ASP A 33 2.75 -6.78 4.38
CA ASP A 33 3.51 -7.67 5.24
C ASP A 33 4.79 -7.04 5.81
N SER A 34 5.21 -5.92 5.23
CA SER A 34 6.34 -5.13 5.69
C SER A 34 5.97 -4.20 6.84
N GLN A 35 6.36 -4.58 8.05
CA GLN A 35 6.25 -3.71 9.23
C GLN A 35 6.96 -2.37 9.02
N ALA A 36 8.11 -2.36 8.34
CA ALA A 36 8.84 -1.13 8.03
C ALA A 36 8.02 -0.18 7.14
N ALA A 37 7.36 -0.70 6.09
CA ALA A 37 6.50 0.10 5.23
C ALA A 37 5.29 0.67 5.99
N ILE A 38 4.69 -0.13 6.87
CA ILE A 38 3.56 0.32 7.70
C ILE A 38 3.98 1.45 8.66
N LEU A 39 5.14 1.32 9.32
CA LEU A 39 5.67 2.37 10.21
C LEU A 39 5.96 3.66 9.42
N ALA A 40 6.53 3.53 8.21
CA ALA A 40 6.75 4.66 7.32
C ALA A 40 5.45 5.38 6.94
N LEU A 41 4.41 4.63 6.56
CA LEU A 41 3.09 5.17 6.23
C LEU A 41 2.37 5.77 7.46
N LYS A 42 2.72 5.38 8.68
CA LYS A 42 2.21 5.98 9.93
C LYS A 42 2.93 7.29 10.31
N GLY A 43 3.95 7.71 9.57
CA GLY A 43 4.68 8.95 9.81
C GLY A 43 5.93 8.81 10.67
N GLU A 44 6.40 7.58 10.92
CA GLU A 44 7.69 7.36 11.57
C GLU A 44 8.81 7.53 10.54
N ARG A 45 9.77 8.42 10.86
CA ARG A 45 10.78 8.94 9.92
C ARG A 45 11.52 7.82 9.16
N THR A 46 11.39 7.82 7.84
CA THR A 46 12.27 7.03 6.96
C THR A 46 13.26 7.92 6.22
N LYS A 47 14.52 7.47 6.09
CA LYS A 47 15.57 8.16 5.32
C LYS A 47 15.50 7.82 3.82
N SER A 48 14.95 6.67 3.46
CA SER A 48 14.73 6.19 2.09
C SER A 48 13.22 6.06 1.81
N GLY A 49 12.81 6.20 0.54
CA GLY A 49 11.42 6.06 0.10
C GLY A 49 10.45 7.17 0.57
N HIS A 50 10.95 8.28 1.13
CA HIS A 50 10.13 9.39 1.61
C HIS A 50 9.17 9.92 0.54
N TYR A 51 9.64 10.03 -0.71
CA TYR A 51 8.82 10.49 -1.84
C TYR A 51 7.63 9.54 -2.12
N LEU A 52 7.78 8.23 -1.90
CA LEU A 52 6.69 7.26 -2.06
C LEU A 52 5.68 7.39 -0.92
N VAL A 53 6.14 7.59 0.30
CA VAL A 53 5.27 7.84 1.46
C VAL A 53 4.46 9.11 1.25
N GLU A 54 5.10 10.20 0.82
CA GLU A 54 4.43 11.46 0.50
C GLU A 54 3.40 11.30 -0.62
N GLU A 55 3.74 10.59 -1.70
CA GLU A 55 2.81 10.35 -2.80
C GLU A 55 1.62 9.50 -2.33
N PHE A 56 1.84 8.46 -1.53
CA PHE A 56 0.77 7.67 -0.93
C PHE A 56 -0.18 8.56 -0.12
N HIS A 57 0.33 9.36 0.83
CA HIS A 57 -0.50 10.25 1.65
C HIS A 57 -1.25 11.29 0.80
N LYS A 58 -0.57 11.89 -0.18
CA LYS A 58 -1.18 12.86 -1.10
C LYS A 58 -2.35 12.25 -1.87
N GLN A 59 -2.21 11.01 -2.36
CA GLN A 59 -3.28 10.32 -3.05
C GLN A 59 -4.45 9.97 -2.12
N VAL A 60 -4.17 9.47 -0.92
CA VAL A 60 -5.19 9.18 0.11
C VAL A 60 -5.98 10.45 0.45
N ILE A 61 -5.30 11.55 0.75
CA ILE A 61 -5.93 12.83 1.09
C ILE A 61 -6.80 13.33 -0.07
N LYS A 62 -6.28 13.28 -1.32
CA LYS A 62 -7.03 13.70 -2.50
C LYS A 62 -8.28 12.84 -2.73
N LEU A 63 -8.18 11.55 -2.46
CA LEU A 63 -9.28 10.59 -2.59
C LEU A 63 -10.34 10.80 -1.50
N GLN A 64 -9.94 10.94 -0.24
CA GLN A 64 -10.84 11.21 0.88
C GLN A 64 -11.59 12.55 0.71
N LYS A 65 -10.92 13.59 0.18
CA LYS A 65 -11.59 14.86 -0.17
C LYS A 65 -12.71 14.69 -1.22
N ARG A 66 -12.55 13.75 -2.15
CA ARG A 66 -13.56 13.46 -3.19
C ARG A 66 -14.64 12.48 -2.72
N ARG A 67 -14.30 11.59 -1.78
CA ARG A 67 -15.14 10.50 -1.27
C ARG A 67 -15.08 10.48 0.24
N SER A 68 -15.76 11.43 0.89
CA SER A 68 -15.72 11.60 2.35
C SER A 68 -16.23 10.39 3.14
N SER A 69 -17.07 9.54 2.53
CA SER A 69 -17.56 8.30 3.12
C SER A 69 -16.63 7.10 2.93
N LEU A 70 -15.56 7.22 2.13
CA LEU A 70 -14.61 6.13 1.89
C LEU A 70 -13.61 6.02 3.05
N GLN A 71 -13.65 4.87 3.72
CA GLN A 71 -12.68 4.50 4.75
C GLN A 71 -11.58 3.65 4.14
N ILE A 72 -10.33 4.06 4.35
CA ILE A 72 -9.15 3.30 3.92
C ILE A 72 -8.35 2.95 5.17
N THR A 73 -8.05 1.68 5.34
CA THR A 73 -7.24 1.17 6.46
C THR A 73 -6.01 0.47 5.93
N VAL A 74 -4.87 0.66 6.57
CA VAL A 74 -3.65 -0.12 6.33
C VAL A 74 -3.48 -1.07 7.50
N GLN A 75 -3.39 -2.37 7.23
CA GLN A 75 -3.26 -3.40 8.25
C GLN A 75 -2.06 -4.29 7.97
N TRP A 76 -1.34 -4.64 9.03
CA TRP A 76 -0.25 -5.59 8.96
C TRP A 76 -0.78 -7.02 8.87
N VAL A 77 -0.17 -7.80 7.97
CA VAL A 77 -0.35 -9.25 7.89
C VAL A 77 1.02 -9.93 7.95
N PRO A 78 1.13 -11.13 8.55
CA PRO A 78 2.39 -11.86 8.49
C PRO A 78 2.61 -12.42 7.07
N GLY A 79 3.75 -12.09 6.48
CA GLY A 79 4.18 -12.65 5.19
C GLY A 79 4.52 -14.14 5.30
N HIS A 80 4.33 -14.88 4.21
CA HIS A 80 4.67 -16.31 4.08
C HIS A 80 3.98 -17.27 5.07
N VAL A 81 2.74 -16.96 5.49
CA VAL A 81 1.94 -17.83 6.37
C VAL A 81 0.79 -18.52 5.62
N GLY A 82 0.82 -18.61 4.28
CA GLY A 82 -0.26 -19.25 3.53
C GLY A 82 -1.49 -18.36 3.33
N ILE A 83 -1.36 -17.03 3.46
CA ILE A 83 -2.44 -16.11 3.08
C ILE A 83 -2.43 -16.02 1.56
N GLU A 84 -3.34 -16.77 0.92
CA GLU A 84 -3.44 -16.90 -0.54
C GLU A 84 -3.36 -15.55 -1.28
N GLY A 85 -4.03 -14.52 -0.74
CA GLY A 85 -4.00 -13.17 -1.32
C GLY A 85 -2.65 -12.45 -1.20
N ASN A 86 -1.87 -12.69 -0.13
CA ASN A 86 -0.52 -12.14 0.02
C ASN A 86 0.45 -12.85 -0.91
N GLU A 87 0.35 -14.18 -0.99
CA GLU A 87 1.24 -15.00 -1.83
C GLU A 87 1.03 -14.70 -3.32
N ALA A 88 -0.21 -14.52 -3.76
CA ALA A 88 -0.51 -14.10 -5.12
C ALA A 88 0.07 -12.70 -5.43
N ALA A 89 -0.02 -11.75 -4.49
CA ALA A 89 0.55 -10.41 -4.67
C ALA A 89 2.09 -10.45 -4.73
N ASP A 90 2.74 -11.23 -3.87
CA ASP A 90 4.19 -11.43 -3.88
C ASP A 90 4.69 -12.04 -5.19
N ASP A 91 3.96 -13.02 -5.71
CA ASP A 91 4.35 -13.69 -6.94
C ASP A 91 4.23 -12.77 -8.17
N GLU A 92 3.19 -11.92 -8.21
CA GLU A 92 3.10 -10.88 -9.25
C GLU A 92 4.19 -9.82 -9.10
N ALA A 93 4.53 -9.41 -7.87
CA ALA A 93 5.62 -8.48 -7.62
C ALA A 93 6.98 -9.04 -8.07
N LYS A 94 7.25 -10.34 -7.84
CA LYS A 94 8.47 -11.02 -8.32
C LYS A 94 8.54 -11.05 -9.85
N LYS A 95 7.42 -11.30 -10.54
CA LYS A 95 7.37 -11.29 -12.01
C LYS A 95 7.69 -9.93 -12.61
N ALA A 96 7.28 -8.84 -11.96
CA ALA A 96 7.49 -7.48 -12.45
C ALA A 96 8.96 -6.99 -12.35
N VAL A 97 9.81 -7.68 -11.59
CA VAL A 97 11.24 -7.36 -11.41
C VAL A 97 12.14 -8.13 -12.38
N GLN A 98 11.58 -9.08 -13.15
CA GLN A 98 12.33 -10.00 -14.01
C GLN A 98 12.63 -9.44 -15.40
#